data_AF-A0A1F8V1A4-F1
#
_entry.id   AF-A0A1F8V1A4-F1
#
_cell.length_a   1.000
_cell.length_b   1.000
_cell.length_c   1.000
_cell.angle_alpha   90.00
_cell.angle_beta   90.00
_cell.angle_gamma   90.00
#
_symmetry.space_group_name_H-M   'P 1'
#
loop_
_entity.id
_entity.type
_entity.pdbx_description
1 polymer ?
#
loop_
_entity_poly.entity_id
_entity_poly.type
_entity_poly.pdbx_seq_one_letter_code
_entity_poly.pdbx_strand_id
1 'polypeptide(L)'
;MKKLLALRKSKKGFTLVEIIVVIAIIAILAAITIPTMAGFISKANEAQALTDARAVYVAAQAEAMSSDTDFAGTIDAADATAINVWIGETLVTATNTTVTTVDGKVTALTFTDGTYTATYADGEFTTSKN
;
A
#
# COMPACT_ATOMS: atom_id res chain seq x y z
N MET A 1 -45.98 52.63 13.16
CA MET A 1 -45.52 51.48 12.36
C MET A 1 -44.22 51.83 11.65
N LYS A 2 -43.09 51.83 12.38
CA LYS A 2 -41.75 52.16 11.87
C LYS A 2 -40.87 50.91 12.01
N LYS A 3 -40.01 50.70 11.01
CA LYS A 3 -38.87 49.76 10.97
C LYS A 3 -39.21 48.29 10.65
N LEU A 4 -39.46 48.00 9.36
CA LEU A 4 -39.23 46.66 8.78
C LEU A 4 -38.42 46.72 7.46
N LEU A 5 -37.73 47.83 7.17
CA LEU A 5 -37.05 48.06 5.88
C LEU A 5 -35.52 47.90 5.90
N ALA A 6 -34.92 47.43 7.00
CA ALA A 6 -33.47 47.44 7.13
C ALA A 6 -32.90 46.06 7.47
N LEU A 7 -33.02 45.09 6.56
CA LEU A 7 -32.26 43.82 6.64
C LEU A 7 -32.09 43.15 5.26
N ARG A 8 -31.97 43.92 4.15
CA ARG A 8 -31.44 43.36 2.91
C ARG A 8 -29.92 43.25 3.04
N LYS A 9 -29.47 42.22 3.76
CA LYS A 9 -28.06 41.84 3.91
C LYS A 9 -27.45 41.79 2.52
N SER A 10 -26.55 42.71 2.21
CA SER A 10 -25.81 42.77 0.95
C SER A 10 -25.03 41.46 0.82
N LYS A 11 -25.56 40.53 0.02
CA LYS A 11 -24.82 39.34 -0.38
C LYS A 11 -23.68 39.81 -1.29
N LYS A 12 -22.50 40.03 -0.72
CA LYS A 12 -21.27 40.14 -1.47
C LYS A 12 -21.02 38.78 -2.12
N GLY A 13 -21.30 38.68 -3.42
CA GLY A 13 -20.95 37.51 -4.22
C GLY A 13 -19.45 37.51 -4.51
N PHE A 14 -18.89 36.32 -4.72
CA PHE A 14 -17.54 36.15 -5.24
C PHE A 14 -17.47 36.73 -6.65
N THR A 15 -16.45 37.52 -6.95
CA THR A 15 -16.23 38.06 -8.29
C THR A 15 -15.65 36.97 -9.20
N LEU A 16 -15.94 37.03 -10.50
CA LEU A 16 -15.34 36.12 -11.48
C LEU A 16 -13.82 36.24 -11.49
N VAL A 17 -13.29 37.45 -11.28
CA VAL A 17 -11.85 37.71 -11.23
C VAL A 17 -11.20 36.99 -10.05
N GLU A 18 -11.84 36.97 -8.88
CA GLU A 18 -11.33 36.24 -7.72
C GLU A 18 -11.28 34.73 -7.97
N ILE A 19 -12.25 34.16 -8.70
CA ILE A 19 -12.19 32.73 -9.07
C ILE A 19 -11.07 32.47 -10.10
N ILE A 20 -10.91 33.34 -11.10
CA ILE A 20 -9.91 33.16 -12.17
C ILE A 20 -8.48 33.19 -11.60
N VAL A 21 -8.18 34.10 -10.67
CA VAL A 21 -6.86 34.17 -10.05
C VAL A 21 -6.59 32.93 -9.18
N VAL A 22 -7.59 32.44 -8.45
CA VAL A 22 -7.44 31.24 -7.61
C VAL A 22 -7.15 29.99 -8.44
N ILE A 23 -7.92 29.75 -9.52
CA ILE A 23 -7.67 28.59 -10.39
C ILE A 23 -6.33 28.71 -11.12
N ALA A 24 -5.89 29.93 -11.45
CA ALA A 24 -4.58 30.15 -12.06
C ALA A 24 -3.43 29.76 -11.10
N ILE A 25 -3.53 30.12 -9.82
CA ILE A 25 -2.54 29.74 -8.80
C ILE A 25 -2.57 28.22 -8.57
N ILE A 26 -3.76 27.62 -8.43
CA ILE A 26 -3.90 26.16 -8.26
C ILE A 26 -3.31 25.41 -9.47
N ALA A 27 -3.51 25.90 -10.70
CA ALA A 27 -2.97 25.29 -11.91
C ALA A 27 -1.43 25.28 -11.91
N ILE A 28 -0.79 26.37 -11.49
CA ILE A 28 0.68 26.45 -11.37
C ILE A 28 1.20 25.47 -10.33
N LEU A 29 0.57 25.42 -9.16
CA LEU A 29 0.95 24.49 -8.07
C LEU A 29 0.75 23.02 -8.49
N ALA A 30 -0.38 22.72 -9.14
CA ALA A 30 -0.71 21.38 -9.61
C ALA A 30 0.29 20.89 -10.67
N ALA A 31 0.71 21.76 -11.60
CA ALA A 31 1.66 21.42 -12.65
C ALA A 31 3.01 20.91 -12.12
N ILE A 32 3.48 21.43 -10.98
CA ILE A 32 4.74 21.01 -10.34
C ILE A 32 4.51 19.81 -9.40
N THR A 33 3.38 19.79 -8.70
CA THR A 33 3.10 18.81 -7.63
C THR A 33 2.68 17.45 -8.16
N ILE A 34 1.88 17.39 -9.23
CA ILE A 34 1.38 16.12 -9.79
C ILE A 34 2.50 15.16 -10.22
N PRO A 35 3.52 15.57 -11.02
CA PRO A 35 4.55 14.64 -11.46
C PRO A 35 5.42 14.12 -10.30
N THR A 36 5.67 14.95 -9.29
CA THR A 36 6.48 14.56 -8.12
C THR A 36 5.73 13.59 -7.21
N MET A 37 4.42 13.80 -7.00
CA MET A 37 3.57 12.91 -6.20
C MET A 37 3.49 11.49 -6.79
N ALA A 38 3.43 11.34 -8.11
CA ALA A 38 3.38 10.00 -8.74
C ALA A 38 4.60 9.14 -8.39
N GLY A 39 5.80 9.74 -8.36
CA GLY A 39 7.02 9.04 -7.93
C GLY A 39 7.03 8.68 -6.45
N PHE A 40 6.50 9.55 -5.59
CA PHE A 40 6.38 9.25 -4.16
C PHE A 40 5.40 8.11 -3.88
N ILE A 41 4.26 8.09 -4.56
CA ILE A 41 3.28 6.99 -4.45
C ILE A 41 3.91 5.67 -4.90
N SER A 42 4.65 5.68 -6.02
CA SER A 42 5.36 4.49 -6.52
C SER A 42 6.32 3.91 -5.47
N LYS A 43 7.15 4.76 -4.85
CA LYS A 43 8.10 4.36 -3.81
C LYS A 43 7.42 3.92 -2.52
N ALA A 44 6.31 4.57 -2.16
CA ALA A 44 5.52 4.19 -0.99
C ALA A 44 4.92 2.79 -1.18
N ASN A 45 4.39 2.49 -2.38
CA ASN A 45 3.87 1.18 -2.71
C ASN A 45 4.97 0.10 -2.71
N GLU A 46 6.15 0.40 -3.26
CA GLU A 46 7.30 -0.51 -3.21
C GLU A 46 7.73 -0.81 -1.77
N ALA A 47 7.81 0.22 -0.91
CA ALA A 47 8.14 0.06 0.50
C ALA A 47 7.06 -0.70 1.28
N GLN A 48 5.78 -0.53 0.91
CA GLN A 48 4.67 -1.28 1.47
C GLN A 48 4.79 -2.77 1.12
N ALA A 49 4.99 -3.11 -0.15
CA ALA A 49 5.17 -4.48 -0.61
C ALA A 49 6.34 -5.19 0.11
N LEU A 50 7.45 -4.46 0.32
CA LEU A 50 8.59 -4.98 1.10
C LEU A 50 8.23 -5.22 2.58
N THR A 51 7.45 -4.32 3.18
CA THR A 51 7.01 -4.44 4.58
C THR A 51 6.09 -5.64 4.75
N ASP A 52 5.16 -5.84 3.82
CA ASP A 52 4.23 -6.97 3.83
C ASP A 52 5.00 -8.29 3.62
N ALA A 53 5.95 -8.34 2.69
CA ALA A 53 6.82 -9.51 2.50
C ALA A 53 7.62 -9.87 3.75
N ARG A 54 8.12 -8.88 4.50
CA ARG A 54 8.80 -9.12 5.80
C ARG A 54 7.85 -9.64 6.86
N ALA A 55 6.62 -9.14 6.91
CA ALA A 55 5.61 -9.66 7.83
C ALA A 55 5.31 -11.14 7.53
N VAL A 56 5.17 -11.49 6.25
CA VAL A 56 4.98 -12.88 5.82
C VAL A 56 6.21 -13.73 6.11
N TYR A 57 7.43 -13.22 5.90
CA TYR A 57 8.67 -13.91 6.27
C TYR A 57 8.70 -14.26 7.76
N VAL A 58 8.37 -13.31 8.64
CA VAL A 58 8.36 -13.55 10.09
C VAL A 58 7.31 -14.61 10.47
N ALA A 59 6.12 -14.54 9.88
CA ALA A 59 5.08 -15.55 10.11
C ALA A 59 5.51 -16.93 9.62
N ALA A 60 6.04 -17.02 8.39
CA ALA A 60 6.56 -18.25 7.81
C ALA A 60 7.73 -18.83 8.63
N GLN A 61 8.63 -17.98 9.11
CA GLN A 61 9.76 -18.39 9.93
C GLN A 61 9.31 -18.91 11.31
N ALA A 62 8.26 -18.32 11.89
CA ALA A 62 7.69 -18.81 13.14
C ALA A 62 7.08 -20.21 12.97
N GLU A 63 6.36 -20.44 11.88
CA GLU A 63 5.79 -21.76 11.55
C GLU A 63 6.86 -22.80 11.19
N ALA A 64 7.90 -22.40 10.46
CA ALA A 64 9.03 -23.26 10.13
C ALA A 64 9.80 -23.72 11.40
N MET A 65 9.82 -22.91 12.46
CA MET A 65 10.45 -23.27 13.72
C MET A 65 9.57 -24.14 14.61
N SER A 66 8.24 -24.05 14.48
CA SER A 66 7.29 -24.84 15.28
C SER A 66 7.05 -26.22 14.68
N SER A 67 7.16 -26.34 13.35
CA SER A 67 6.97 -27.58 12.60
C SER A 67 8.33 -28.15 12.21
N ASP A 68 8.71 -29.32 12.73
CA ASP A 68 9.97 -30.04 12.44
C ASP A 68 9.99 -30.66 11.02
N THR A 69 9.25 -30.06 10.08
CA THR A 69 9.05 -30.54 8.73
C THR A 69 9.32 -29.41 7.74
N ASP A 70 10.25 -29.65 6.81
CA ASP A 70 10.49 -28.75 5.69
C ASP A 70 9.22 -28.58 4.85
N PHE A 71 8.92 -27.33 4.51
CA PHE A 71 7.75 -26.96 3.71
C PHE A 71 8.20 -26.13 2.52
N ALA A 72 7.94 -26.65 1.32
CA ALA A 72 8.06 -25.94 0.07
C ALA A 72 6.68 -25.89 -0.57
N GLY A 73 6.05 -24.71 -0.58
CA GLY A 73 4.68 -24.58 -1.05
C GLY A 73 4.36 -23.18 -1.57
N THR A 74 3.56 -23.15 -2.63
CA THR A 74 2.75 -21.99 -3.01
C THR A 74 1.60 -21.89 -2.04
N ILE A 75 1.45 -20.73 -1.39
CA ILE A 75 0.20 -20.41 -0.70
C ILE A 75 -0.73 -19.92 -1.80
N ASP A 76 -1.63 -20.80 -2.24
CA ASP A 76 -2.73 -20.49 -3.15
C ASP A 76 -4.02 -20.45 -2.32
N ALA A 77 -4.79 -19.37 -2.46
CA ALA A 77 -6.02 -19.13 -1.71
C ALA A 77 -7.13 -20.16 -2.00
N ALA A 78 -6.97 -20.99 -3.03
CA ALA A 78 -7.94 -22.01 -3.41
C ALA A 78 -7.93 -23.26 -2.51
N ASP A 79 -6.82 -23.56 -1.81
CA ASP A 79 -6.71 -24.75 -0.96
C ASP A 79 -6.47 -24.36 0.50
N ALA A 80 -7.29 -24.92 1.39
CA ALA A 80 -7.47 -24.57 2.80
C ALA A 80 -6.27 -24.87 3.75
N THR A 81 -5.04 -24.66 3.29
CA THR A 81 -3.80 -24.61 4.10
C THR A 81 -3.18 -23.21 4.10
N ALA A 82 -3.96 -22.20 3.70
CA ALA A 82 -3.53 -20.80 3.68
C ALA A 82 -3.08 -20.33 5.07
N ILE A 83 -1.79 -20.02 5.19
CA ILE A 83 -1.29 -19.23 6.31
C ILE A 83 -1.96 -17.86 6.20
N ASN A 84 -3.01 -17.65 6.99
CA ASN A 84 -3.67 -16.36 7.11
C ASN A 84 -2.74 -15.41 7.87
N VAL A 85 -2.00 -14.58 7.14
CA VAL A 85 -1.15 -13.54 7.75
C VAL A 85 -2.01 -12.31 7.97
N TRP A 86 -2.24 -11.99 9.25
CA TRP A 86 -2.91 -10.76 9.64
C TRP A 86 -1.90 -9.63 9.68
N ILE A 87 -2.09 -8.62 8.82
CA ILE A 87 -1.31 -7.37 8.84
C ILE A 87 -2.27 -6.25 9.24
N GLY A 88 -2.22 -5.83 10.51
CA GLY A 88 -3.22 -4.93 11.07
C GLY A 88 -4.62 -5.58 11.14
N GLU A 89 -5.67 -4.86 10.72
CA GLU A 89 -7.06 -5.34 10.69
C GLU A 89 -7.45 -6.03 9.37
N THR A 90 -6.50 -6.13 8.42
CA THR A 90 -6.73 -6.71 7.10
C THR A 90 -6.23 -8.14 7.06
N LEU A 91 -7.12 -9.08 6.71
CA LEU A 91 -6.75 -10.44 6.37
C LEU A 91 -6.10 -10.43 4.98
N VAL A 92 -4.79 -10.65 4.92
CA VAL A 92 -4.11 -10.87 3.65
C VAL A 92 -4.18 -12.35 3.34
N THR A 93 -5.18 -12.73 2.55
CA THR A 93 -5.24 -14.06 1.94
C THR A 93 -4.13 -14.12 0.90
N ALA A 94 -3.03 -14.81 1.21
CA ALA A 94 -1.90 -14.97 0.31
C ALA A 94 -2.31 -15.84 -0.88
N THR A 95 -2.82 -15.23 -1.95
CA THR A 95 -2.94 -15.85 -3.29
C THR A 95 -1.62 -15.73 -4.08
N ASN A 96 -0.65 -15.00 -3.52
CA ASN A 96 0.48 -14.41 -4.24
C ASN A 96 1.82 -14.62 -3.52
N THR A 97 1.91 -15.62 -2.63
CA THR A 97 3.11 -15.86 -1.82
C THR A 97 3.67 -17.26 -2.04
N THR A 98 4.96 -17.36 -2.33
CA THR A 98 5.71 -18.62 -2.24
C THR A 98 6.67 -18.57 -1.07
N VAL A 99 6.78 -19.66 -0.32
CA VAL A 99 7.72 -19.79 0.79
C VAL A 99 8.42 -21.14 0.66
N THR A 100 9.75 -21.13 0.77
CA THR A 100 10.58 -22.32 0.84
C THR A 100 11.30 -22.33 2.18
N THR A 101 11.14 -23.40 2.93
CA THR A 101 11.88 -23.63 4.18
C THR A 101 12.78 -24.86 4.06
N VAL A 102 13.94 -24.80 4.70
CA VAL A 102 14.89 -25.91 4.83
C VAL A 102 15.45 -25.88 6.25
N ASP A 103 15.42 -27.01 6.94
CA ASP A 103 15.88 -27.20 8.33
C ASP A 103 15.26 -26.16 9.29
N GLY A 104 13.96 -25.90 9.13
CA GLY A 104 13.21 -24.94 9.96
C GLY A 104 13.56 -23.45 9.72
N LYS A 105 14.22 -23.13 8.60
CA LYS A 105 14.55 -21.75 8.20
C LYS A 105 13.94 -21.41 6.85
N VAL A 106 13.41 -20.21 6.70
CA VAL A 106 12.98 -19.69 5.39
C VAL A 106 14.22 -19.38 4.55
N THR A 107 14.38 -20.07 3.42
CA THR A 107 15.51 -19.89 2.50
C THR A 107 15.14 -19.05 1.28
N ALA A 108 13.87 -19.07 0.90
CA ALA A 108 13.32 -18.21 -0.14
C ALA A 108 11.87 -17.84 0.15
N LEU A 109 11.49 -16.60 -0.18
CA LEU A 109 10.11 -16.14 -0.14
C LEU A 109 9.85 -15.20 -1.31
N THR A 110 8.69 -15.32 -1.95
CA THR A 110 8.21 -14.33 -2.92
C THR A 110 6.84 -13.87 -2.49
N PHE A 111 6.59 -12.57 -2.49
CA PHE A 111 5.30 -11.96 -2.22
C PHE A 111 4.98 -10.97 -3.33
N THR A 112 3.77 -11.00 -3.91
CA THR A 112 3.33 -9.98 -4.87
C THR A 112 2.01 -9.32 -4.50
N ASP A 113 1.98 -8.00 -4.54
CA ASP A 113 0.75 -7.19 -4.35
C ASP A 113 0.01 -6.94 -5.68
N GLY A 114 0.47 -7.57 -6.78
CA GLY A 114 0.00 -7.39 -8.14
C GLY A 114 0.78 -6.34 -8.95
N THR A 115 1.38 -5.33 -8.30
CA THR A 115 2.17 -4.28 -8.95
C THR A 115 3.67 -4.43 -8.69
N TYR A 116 4.04 -4.88 -7.49
CA TYR A 116 5.39 -5.19 -7.08
C TYR A 116 5.49 -6.64 -6.62
N THR A 117 6.65 -7.22 -6.83
CA THR A 117 7.08 -8.50 -6.28
C THR A 117 8.27 -8.24 -5.37
N ALA A 118 8.13 -8.63 -4.10
CA ALA A 118 9.21 -8.66 -3.13
C ALA A 118 9.72 -10.09 -2.99
N THR A 119 11.02 -10.29 -3.21
CA THR A 119 11.68 -11.59 -3.14
C THR A 119 12.75 -11.57 -2.05
N TYR A 120 12.65 -12.53 -1.15
CA TYR A 120 13.71 -12.89 -0.22
C TYR A 120 14.49 -14.09 -0.78
N ALA A 121 15.79 -13.91 -1.01
CA ALA A 121 16.71 -14.97 -1.40
C ALA A 121 18.12 -14.60 -0.92
N ASP A 122 18.94 -15.61 -0.62
CA ASP A 122 20.35 -15.42 -0.24
C ASP A 122 20.58 -14.45 0.94
N GLY A 123 19.59 -14.30 1.82
CA GLY A 123 19.65 -13.42 2.99
C GLY A 123 19.22 -11.97 2.76
N GLU A 124 18.83 -11.60 1.54
CA GLU A 124 18.44 -10.23 1.17
C GLU A 124 17.00 -10.16 0.66
N PHE A 125 16.34 -9.03 0.93
CA PHE A 125 15.06 -8.70 0.30
C PHE A 125 15.30 -7.78 -0.89
N THR A 126 14.75 -8.15 -2.03
CA THR A 126 14.75 -7.36 -3.25
C THR A 126 13.30 -7.07 -3.66
N THR A 127 13.09 -5.96 -4.34
CA THR A 127 11.79 -5.55 -4.88
C THR A 127 11.93 -5.35 -6.39
N SER A 128 10.98 -5.88 -7.15
CA SER A 128 10.84 -5.64 -8.58
C SER A 128 9.42 -5.19 -8.87
N LYS A 129 9.27 -4.28 -9.84
CA LYS A 129 7.96 -4.01 -10.42
C LYS A 129 7.58 -5.17 -11.35
N ASN A 130 6.32 -5.58 -11.31
CA ASN A 130 5.77 -6.56 -12.26
C ASN A 130 5.70 -6.02 -13.68
#